data_AF-A0A8X7BJ56-F1
#
_entry.id   AF-A0A8X7BJ56-F1
#
_cell.length_a   1.000
_cell.length_b   1.000
_cell.length_c   1.000
_cell.angle_alpha   90.00
_cell.angle_beta   90.00
_cell.angle_gamma   90.00
#
_symmetry.space_group_name_H-M   'P 1'
#
loop_
_entity.id
_entity.type
_entity.pdbx_description
1 polymer ?
#
loop_
_entity_poly.entity_id
_entity_poly.type
_entity_poly.pdbx_seq_one_letter_code
_entity_poly.pdbx_strand_id
1 'polypeptide(L)'
;MSKRCIECEHAKSGLGENSAEFHVWYEGHISSCAINRVGSSCAMEQEAALKLWQRSEDSGFRYTTLLSDGDAKTYQYLNIKEVYGPEIKIKIEDCINHVSKRLGTSLRKAVKEWWARGVSLGGKSRGSLKEETIKKLSQYYQNAIHWNKGDVEAMKTAIYATLFHSISTDQKPQHFKCPTGKDSWCFFQAALARGEVPGPHVKTPLKETHLAKIMPIYQILASNELLQRCIRCVTQNANESLHSIIWGKMFKRNVSDTASSNYCCL
;
A
#
# COMPACT_ATOMS: atom_id res chain seq x y z
N MET A 1 -1.71 -14.97 17.85
CA MET A 1 -0.99 -16.15 17.35
C MET A 1 0.36 -16.19 18.02
N SER A 2 0.73 -17.32 18.63
CA SER A 2 2.01 -17.42 19.31
C SER A 2 2.99 -18.17 18.41
N LYS A 3 4.07 -17.49 18.01
CA LYS A 3 5.25 -18.16 17.44
C LYS A 3 6.09 -18.85 18.51
N ARG A 4 5.66 -18.72 19.76
CA ARG A 4 6.39 -19.07 20.97
C ARG A 4 5.45 -19.82 21.89
N CYS A 5 5.79 -21.05 22.22
CA CYS A 5 5.18 -21.74 23.35
C CYS A 5 6.25 -21.82 24.42
N ILE A 6 5.96 -21.29 25.62
CA ILE A 6 6.91 -21.27 26.73
C ILE A 6 7.28 -22.71 27.11
N GLU A 7 6.31 -23.62 27.12
CA GLU A 7 6.53 -25.04 27.37
C GLU A 7 7.44 -25.66 26.30
N CYS A 8 7.25 -25.32 25.01
CA CYS A 8 8.17 -25.75 23.95
C CYS A 8 9.58 -25.18 24.12
N GLU A 9 9.73 -23.92 24.53
CA GLU A 9 11.06 -23.31 24.76
C GLU A 9 11.79 -23.96 25.94
N HIS A 10 11.07 -24.22 27.03
CA HIS A 10 11.62 -24.92 28.19
C HIS A 10 11.97 -26.37 27.87
N ALA A 11 11.12 -27.09 27.13
CA ALA A 11 11.38 -28.47 26.71
C ALA A 11 12.58 -28.55 25.76
N LYS A 12 12.71 -27.62 24.80
CA LYS A 12 13.90 -27.54 23.93
C LYS A 12 15.19 -27.31 24.72
N SER A 13 15.14 -26.44 25.74
CA SER A 13 16.31 -26.15 26.58
C SER A 13 16.63 -27.26 27.58
N GLY A 14 15.62 -27.98 28.08
CA GLY A 14 15.80 -29.00 29.12
C GLY A 14 16.01 -30.42 28.60
N LEU A 15 15.35 -30.79 27.50
CA LEU A 15 15.44 -32.12 26.88
C LEU A 15 16.40 -32.14 25.69
N GLY A 16 16.70 -30.98 25.09
CA GLY A 16 17.45 -30.86 23.84
C GLY A 16 16.55 -31.03 22.62
N GLU A 17 16.54 -30.04 21.72
CA GLU A 17 15.61 -29.97 20.57
C GLU A 17 15.64 -31.17 19.62
N ASN A 18 16.76 -31.90 19.57
CA ASN A 18 16.96 -33.07 18.69
C ASN A 18 16.97 -34.41 19.46
N SER A 19 16.56 -34.43 20.72
CA SER A 19 16.55 -35.65 21.53
C SER A 19 15.29 -36.49 21.30
N ALA A 20 15.39 -37.80 21.51
CA ALA A 20 14.23 -38.69 21.43
C ALA A 20 13.19 -38.34 22.50
N GLU A 21 13.65 -37.88 23.65
CA GLU A 21 12.85 -37.42 24.78
C GLU A 21 12.03 -36.19 24.43
N PHE A 22 12.60 -35.23 23.67
CA PHE A 22 11.85 -34.08 23.16
C PHE A 22 10.77 -34.49 22.16
N HIS A 23 11.06 -35.44 21.27
CA HIS A 23 10.08 -35.92 20.28
C HIS A 23 8.87 -36.58 20.94
N VAL A 24 9.10 -37.48 21.90
CA VAL A 24 8.01 -38.14 22.65
C VAL A 24 7.18 -37.12 23.44
N TRP A 25 7.84 -36.14 24.08
CA TRP A 25 7.15 -35.06 24.77
C TRP A 25 6.31 -34.18 23.81
N TYR A 26 6.87 -33.84 22.65
CA TYR A 26 6.22 -32.96 21.68
C TYR A 26 4.96 -33.58 21.07
N GLU A 27 4.95 -34.91 20.82
CA GLU A 27 3.76 -35.62 20.33
C GLU A 27 2.58 -35.53 21.31
N GLY A 28 2.83 -35.63 22.61
CA GLY A 28 1.78 -35.43 23.63
C GLY A 28 1.37 -33.97 23.82
N HIS A 29 2.27 -33.03 23.55
CA HIS A 29 2.04 -31.59 23.70
C HIS A 29 1.34 -30.96 22.48
N ILE A 30 1.36 -31.59 21.30
CA ILE A 30 0.90 -30.97 20.05
C ILE A 30 -0.56 -30.48 20.12
N SER A 31 -1.43 -31.17 20.87
CA SER A 31 -2.84 -30.82 21.05
C SER A 31 -3.07 -29.58 21.93
N SER A 32 -2.16 -29.31 22.87
CA SER A 32 -2.20 -28.13 23.77
C SER A 32 -1.20 -27.04 23.37
N CYS A 33 -0.39 -27.29 22.35
CA CYS A 33 0.67 -26.40 21.92
C CYS A 33 0.14 -25.02 21.53
N ALA A 34 0.73 -23.97 22.12
CA ALA A 34 0.42 -22.59 21.77
C ALA A 34 1.02 -22.18 20.41
N ILE A 35 1.99 -22.95 19.88
CA ILE A 35 2.50 -22.80 18.52
C ILE A 35 1.49 -23.43 17.58
N ASN A 36 0.63 -22.60 17.01
CA ASN A 36 -0.42 -23.07 16.11
C ASN A 36 -0.03 -23.06 14.63
N ARG A 37 1.21 -22.62 14.29
CA ARG A 37 1.80 -22.71 12.94
C ARG A 37 3.32 -22.62 12.95
N VAL A 38 3.93 -23.26 11.95
CA VAL A 38 5.35 -23.16 11.58
C VAL A 38 5.44 -22.46 10.21
N GLY A 39 6.23 -21.39 10.07
CA GLY A 39 6.41 -20.65 8.81
C GLY A 39 6.42 -19.12 8.92
N SER A 40 6.63 -18.43 7.80
CA SER A 40 6.60 -16.95 7.74
C SER A 40 5.17 -16.41 7.79
N SER A 41 4.98 -15.18 8.27
CA SER A 41 3.66 -14.52 8.28
C SER A 41 3.07 -14.40 6.88
N CYS A 42 3.92 -14.16 5.87
CA CYS A 42 3.51 -14.05 4.48
C CYS A 42 2.94 -15.38 3.93
N ALA A 43 3.60 -16.51 4.23
CA ALA A 43 3.09 -17.83 3.85
C ALA A 43 1.74 -18.12 4.53
N MET A 44 1.55 -17.62 5.76
CA MET A 44 0.29 -17.81 6.48
C MET A 44 -0.87 -17.05 5.85
N GLU A 45 -0.63 -15.82 5.38
CA GLU A 45 -1.62 -14.99 4.70
C GLU A 45 -2.02 -15.60 3.35
N GLN A 46 -1.05 -16.12 2.60
CA GLN A 46 -1.27 -16.85 1.36
C GLN A 46 -2.19 -18.06 1.56
N GLU A 47 -1.89 -18.92 2.54
CA GLU A 47 -2.73 -20.09 2.88
C GLU A 47 -4.12 -19.70 3.39
N ALA A 48 -4.20 -18.64 4.20
CA ALA A 48 -5.47 -18.17 4.72
C ALA A 48 -6.36 -17.59 3.61
N ALA A 49 -5.77 -16.81 2.70
CA ALA A 49 -6.45 -16.30 1.53
C ALA A 49 -6.92 -17.43 0.61
N LEU A 50 -6.07 -18.42 0.34
CA LEU A 50 -6.46 -19.57 -0.48
C LEU A 50 -7.73 -20.26 0.07
N LYS A 51 -7.73 -20.57 1.38
CA LYS A 51 -8.89 -21.17 2.05
C LYS A 51 -10.13 -20.26 2.02
N LEU A 52 -9.95 -18.96 2.19
CA LEU A 52 -11.07 -18.01 2.15
C LEU A 52 -11.69 -17.94 0.75
N TRP A 53 -10.88 -17.99 -0.30
CA TRP A 53 -11.34 -17.94 -1.69
C TRP A 53 -12.05 -19.25 -2.06
N GLN A 54 -11.47 -20.41 -1.75
CA GLN A 54 -12.11 -21.70 -2.01
C GLN A 54 -13.50 -21.79 -1.37
N ARG A 55 -13.64 -21.36 -0.11
CA ARG A 55 -14.93 -21.33 0.60
C ARG A 55 -15.97 -20.38 0.02
N SER A 56 -15.56 -19.41 -0.80
CA SER A 56 -16.53 -18.52 -1.44
C SER A 56 -17.42 -19.27 -2.44
N GLU A 57 -16.91 -20.34 -3.04
CA GLU A 57 -17.70 -21.19 -3.95
C GLU A 57 -18.83 -21.92 -3.19
N ASP A 58 -18.56 -22.37 -1.96
CA ASP A 58 -19.59 -22.95 -1.08
C ASP A 58 -20.70 -21.93 -0.75
N SER A 59 -20.38 -20.64 -0.83
CA SER A 59 -21.32 -19.53 -0.63
C SER A 59 -21.95 -19.02 -1.94
N GLY A 60 -21.67 -19.66 -3.08
CA GLY A 60 -22.26 -19.34 -4.37
C GLY A 60 -21.65 -18.13 -5.09
N PHE A 61 -20.45 -17.67 -4.72
CA PHE A 61 -19.79 -16.55 -5.40
C PHE A 61 -18.28 -16.75 -5.55
N ARG A 62 -17.63 -15.92 -6.37
CA ARG A 62 -16.17 -15.93 -6.56
C ARG A 62 -15.59 -14.52 -6.48
N TYR A 63 -14.47 -14.38 -5.77
CA TYR A 63 -13.69 -13.13 -5.79
C TYR A 63 -12.88 -13.01 -7.08
N THR A 64 -13.14 -12.03 -7.92
CA THR A 64 -12.40 -11.87 -9.20
C THR A 64 -11.31 -10.80 -9.13
N THR A 65 -11.34 -9.95 -8.11
CA THR A 65 -10.42 -8.81 -7.96
C THR A 65 -9.96 -8.69 -6.52
N LEU A 66 -8.65 -8.52 -6.33
CA LEU A 66 -8.03 -8.22 -5.04
C LEU A 66 -7.60 -6.76 -5.01
N LEU A 67 -8.08 -6.00 -4.02
CA LEU A 67 -7.55 -4.68 -3.71
C LEU A 67 -6.32 -4.80 -2.82
N SER A 68 -5.16 -4.44 -3.35
CA SER A 68 -3.86 -4.50 -2.67
C SER A 68 -3.45 -3.14 -2.11
N ASP A 69 -2.76 -3.19 -0.97
CA ASP A 69 -2.00 -2.10 -0.36
C ASP A 69 -0.50 -2.22 -0.65
N GLY A 70 -0.13 -2.78 -1.80
CA GLY A 70 1.26 -2.91 -2.24
C GLY A 70 1.92 -4.27 -1.95
N ASP A 71 1.26 -5.17 -1.20
CA ASP A 71 1.67 -6.58 -1.16
C ASP A 71 0.94 -7.39 -2.26
N ALA A 72 1.73 -7.89 -3.22
CA ALA A 72 1.24 -8.67 -4.34
C ALA A 72 1.47 -10.18 -4.16
N LYS A 73 2.08 -10.63 -3.05
CA LYS A 73 2.45 -12.05 -2.87
C LYS A 73 1.24 -12.96 -2.73
N THR A 74 0.20 -12.51 -2.03
CA THR A 74 -1.08 -13.24 -1.92
C THR A 74 -1.78 -13.34 -3.27
N TYR A 75 -1.82 -12.25 -4.03
CA TYR A 75 -2.36 -12.23 -5.39
C TYR A 75 -1.65 -13.24 -6.31
N GLN A 76 -0.30 -13.22 -6.31
CA GLN A 76 0.49 -14.15 -7.12
C GLN A 76 0.22 -15.59 -6.71
N TYR A 77 0.18 -15.86 -5.41
CA TYR A 77 -0.09 -17.19 -4.87
C TYR A 77 -1.45 -17.75 -5.32
N LEU A 78 -2.52 -16.94 -5.21
CA LEU A 78 -3.87 -17.34 -5.62
C LEU A 78 -3.95 -17.69 -7.11
N ASN A 79 -3.25 -16.94 -7.97
CA ASN A 79 -3.20 -17.22 -9.40
C ASN A 79 -2.35 -18.44 -9.75
N ILE A 80 -1.22 -18.67 -9.04
CA ILE A 80 -0.39 -19.88 -9.19
C ILE A 80 -1.17 -21.13 -8.79
N LYS A 81 -1.97 -21.03 -7.72
CA LYS A 81 -2.82 -22.13 -7.25
C LYS A 81 -4.08 -22.34 -8.06
N GLU A 82 -4.36 -21.46 -9.02
CA GLU A 82 -5.56 -21.50 -9.87
C GLU A 82 -6.81 -21.71 -9.02
N VAL A 83 -7.01 -20.82 -8.02
CA VAL A 83 -8.00 -21.03 -6.96
C VAL A 83 -9.44 -21.29 -7.43
N TYR A 84 -9.79 -20.84 -8.65
CA TYR A 84 -11.08 -21.12 -9.31
C TYR A 84 -10.89 -21.78 -10.69
N GLY A 85 -9.80 -22.53 -10.87
CA GLY A 85 -9.40 -23.12 -12.14
C GLY A 85 -8.63 -22.18 -13.08
N PRO A 86 -8.16 -22.70 -14.23
CA PRO A 86 -7.27 -21.98 -15.14
C PRO A 86 -7.95 -20.82 -15.87
N GLU A 87 -9.27 -20.87 -16.06
CA GLU A 87 -10.05 -19.88 -16.81
C GLU A 87 -10.26 -18.57 -16.05
N ILE A 88 -10.30 -18.63 -14.71
CA ILE A 88 -10.60 -17.47 -13.87
C ILE A 88 -9.31 -16.96 -13.25
N LYS A 89 -8.74 -15.91 -13.84
CA LYS A 89 -7.59 -15.20 -13.27
C LYS A 89 -8.05 -14.07 -12.35
N ILE A 90 -7.50 -14.06 -11.14
CA ILE A 90 -7.71 -12.97 -10.18
C ILE A 90 -7.01 -11.74 -10.74
N LYS A 91 -7.67 -10.58 -10.68
CA LYS A 91 -7.10 -9.27 -11.02
C LYS A 91 -6.62 -8.56 -9.75
N ILE A 92 -5.64 -7.67 -9.90
CA ILE A 92 -5.16 -6.82 -8.81
C ILE A 92 -5.53 -5.37 -9.09
N GLU A 93 -6.11 -4.70 -8.11
CA GLU A 93 -6.29 -3.25 -8.06
C GLU A 93 -5.41 -2.68 -6.95
N ASP A 94 -4.97 -1.44 -7.09
CA ASP A 94 -4.15 -0.75 -6.10
C ASP A 94 -4.99 0.30 -5.36
N CYS A 95 -4.87 0.31 -4.03
CA CYS A 95 -5.49 1.32 -3.19
C CYS A 95 -4.88 2.70 -3.46
N ILE A 96 -5.70 3.69 -3.84
CA ILE A 96 -5.20 5.03 -4.19
C ILE A 96 -4.47 5.71 -3.02
N ASN A 97 -4.93 5.48 -1.79
CA ASN A 97 -4.30 6.00 -0.58
C ASN A 97 -2.89 5.41 -0.43
N HIS A 98 -2.72 4.13 -0.78
CA HIS A 98 -1.43 3.47 -0.73
C HIS A 98 -0.50 4.01 -1.81
N VAL A 99 -0.97 4.13 -3.05
CA VAL A 99 -0.14 4.67 -4.16
C VAL A 99 0.29 6.11 -3.90
N SER A 100 -0.60 6.95 -3.35
CA SER A 100 -0.26 8.31 -2.90
C SER A 100 0.82 8.31 -1.80
N LYS A 101 0.67 7.45 -0.78
CA LYS A 101 1.70 7.28 0.26
C LYS A 101 3.04 6.81 -0.32
N ARG A 102 3.01 5.94 -1.34
CA ARG A 102 4.20 5.46 -2.05
C ARG A 102 4.96 6.61 -2.71
N LEU A 103 4.29 7.58 -3.32
CA LEU A 103 4.94 8.80 -3.83
C LEU A 103 5.67 9.54 -2.70
N GLY A 104 4.98 9.82 -1.60
CA GLY A 104 5.57 10.51 -0.46
C GLY A 104 6.79 9.78 0.11
N THR A 105 6.72 8.46 0.28
CA THR A 105 7.84 7.62 0.72
C THR A 105 9.01 7.67 -0.27
N SER A 106 8.76 7.55 -1.57
CA SER A 106 9.79 7.63 -2.60
C SER A 106 10.48 9.00 -2.62
N LEU A 107 9.73 10.09 -2.46
CA LEU A 107 10.30 11.45 -2.37
C LEU A 107 11.18 11.61 -1.13
N ARG A 108 10.75 11.12 0.04
CA ARG A 108 11.59 11.14 1.27
C ARG A 108 12.86 10.32 1.10
N LYS A 109 12.77 9.16 0.43
CA LYS A 109 13.93 8.33 0.10
C LYS A 109 14.90 9.08 -0.80
N ALA A 110 14.39 9.72 -1.87
CA ALA A 110 15.21 10.52 -2.77
C ALA A 110 15.91 11.68 -2.07
N VAL A 111 15.24 12.37 -1.14
CA VAL A 111 15.89 13.43 -0.33
C VAL A 111 17.11 12.88 0.42
N LYS A 112 16.99 11.69 1.03
CA LYS A 112 18.10 11.03 1.74
C LYS A 112 19.21 10.55 0.78
N GLU A 113 18.83 9.93 -0.33
CA GLU A 113 19.78 9.41 -1.33
C GLU A 113 20.60 10.52 -1.98
N TRP A 114 19.97 11.63 -2.36
CA TRP A 114 20.68 12.77 -2.95
C TRP A 114 21.51 13.53 -1.92
N TRP A 115 21.07 13.60 -0.66
CA TRP A 115 21.87 14.14 0.43
C TRP A 115 23.19 13.39 0.60
N ALA A 116 23.16 12.05 0.58
CA ALA A 116 24.36 11.22 0.64
C ALA A 116 25.33 11.45 -0.54
N ARG A 117 24.83 11.99 -1.66
CA ARG A 117 25.62 12.36 -2.85
C ARG A 117 26.06 13.83 -2.86
N GLY A 118 25.92 14.55 -1.74
CA GLY A 118 26.26 15.96 -1.62
C GLY A 118 25.24 16.92 -2.24
N VAL A 119 24.06 16.45 -2.64
CA VAL A 119 23.00 17.28 -3.26
C VAL A 119 21.84 17.47 -2.29
N SER A 120 21.63 18.71 -1.83
CA SER A 120 20.53 19.03 -0.92
C SER A 120 19.21 19.25 -1.67
N LEU A 121 18.29 18.28 -1.55
CA LEU A 121 16.91 18.43 -1.99
C LEU A 121 15.97 18.97 -0.90
N GLY A 122 16.36 18.79 0.36
CA GLY A 122 15.57 19.18 1.54
C GLY A 122 16.05 20.48 2.20
N GLY A 123 15.91 20.55 3.53
CA GLY A 123 16.39 21.67 4.34
C GLY A 123 15.50 22.91 4.30
N LYS A 124 15.95 23.99 4.95
CA LYS A 124 15.13 25.21 5.20
C LYS A 124 14.97 26.13 3.99
N SER A 125 15.73 25.94 2.91
CA SER A 125 15.68 26.81 1.73
C SER A 125 14.29 26.90 1.08
N ARG A 126 13.98 28.01 0.41
CA ARG A 126 12.74 28.15 -0.37
C ARG A 126 12.74 27.14 -1.52
N GLY A 127 11.58 26.54 -1.80
CA GLY A 127 11.42 25.58 -2.89
C GLY A 127 12.09 24.22 -2.67
N SER A 128 12.40 23.83 -1.43
CA SER A 128 12.91 22.50 -1.10
C SER A 128 11.80 21.47 -0.83
N LEU A 129 12.17 20.20 -0.98
CA LEU A 129 11.35 19.04 -0.61
C LEU A 129 11.35 18.84 0.92
N LYS A 130 10.70 19.77 1.62
CA LYS A 130 10.37 19.65 3.05
C LYS A 130 9.19 18.68 3.22
N GLU A 131 9.00 18.20 4.44
CA GLU A 131 7.90 17.29 4.77
C GLU A 131 6.52 17.82 4.31
N GLU A 132 6.24 19.11 4.57
CA GLU A 132 5.00 19.75 4.13
C GLU A 132 4.88 19.84 2.60
N THR A 133 5.99 20.06 1.88
CA THR A 133 6.00 20.05 0.41
C THR A 133 5.69 18.64 -0.11
N ILE A 134 6.30 17.61 0.49
CA ILE A 134 6.10 16.21 0.10
C ILE A 134 4.65 15.77 0.36
N LYS A 135 4.05 16.17 1.50
CA LYS A 135 2.63 15.93 1.79
C LYS A 135 1.73 16.56 0.73
N LYS A 136 1.97 17.83 0.36
CA LYS A 136 1.20 18.52 -0.68
C LYS A 136 1.33 17.84 -2.05
N LEU A 137 2.53 17.45 -2.46
CA LEU A 137 2.75 16.72 -3.71
C LEU A 137 2.03 15.37 -3.73
N SER A 138 2.03 14.65 -2.60
CA SER A 138 1.29 13.38 -2.45
C SER A 138 -0.22 13.59 -2.57
N GLN A 139 -0.75 14.66 -1.95
CA GLN A 139 -2.17 15.01 -2.07
C GLN A 139 -2.55 15.40 -3.50
N TYR A 140 -1.74 16.21 -4.18
CA TYR A 140 -1.98 16.59 -5.57
C TYR A 140 -1.98 15.38 -6.50
N TYR A 141 -1.03 14.46 -6.31
CA TYR A 141 -0.98 13.20 -7.04
C TYR A 141 -2.26 12.36 -6.82
N GLN A 142 -2.72 12.25 -5.58
CA GLN A 142 -3.97 11.55 -5.27
C GLN A 142 -5.17 12.20 -5.95
N ASN A 143 -5.28 13.52 -5.88
CA ASN A 143 -6.38 14.27 -6.50
C ASN A 143 -6.34 14.14 -8.03
N ALA A 144 -5.15 14.14 -8.64
CA ALA A 144 -4.99 13.93 -10.07
C ALA A 144 -5.55 12.57 -10.53
N ILE A 145 -5.34 11.52 -9.74
CA ILE A 145 -5.96 10.21 -9.99
C ILE A 145 -7.48 10.29 -9.78
N HIS A 146 -7.91 10.80 -8.62
CA HIS A 146 -9.31 10.79 -8.22
C HIS A 146 -10.23 11.60 -9.15
N TRP A 147 -9.80 12.79 -9.58
CA TRP A 147 -10.58 13.66 -10.47
C TRP A 147 -10.62 13.17 -11.92
N ASN A 148 -9.74 12.25 -12.30
CA ASN A 148 -9.69 11.65 -13.63
C ASN A 148 -10.04 10.15 -13.59
N LYS A 149 -10.91 9.77 -12.65
CA LYS A 149 -11.39 8.40 -12.48
C LYS A 149 -11.92 7.83 -13.80
N GLY A 150 -11.47 6.63 -14.16
CA GLY A 150 -11.88 5.96 -15.38
C GLY A 150 -11.02 6.24 -16.61
N ASP A 151 -10.12 7.21 -16.57
CA ASP A 151 -9.29 7.59 -17.73
C ASP A 151 -7.79 7.63 -17.37
N VAL A 152 -7.05 6.61 -17.78
CA VAL A 152 -5.63 6.45 -17.48
C VAL A 152 -4.77 7.56 -18.09
N GLU A 153 -5.07 8.00 -19.32
CA GLU A 153 -4.28 9.02 -19.99
C GLU A 153 -4.56 10.41 -19.40
N ALA A 154 -5.80 10.68 -18.98
CA ALA A 154 -6.15 11.88 -18.24
C ALA A 154 -5.49 11.90 -16.85
N MET A 155 -5.49 10.78 -16.12
CA MET A 155 -4.76 10.64 -14.84
C MET A 155 -3.27 10.97 -15.01
N LYS A 156 -2.62 10.37 -16.02
CA LYS A 156 -1.22 10.58 -16.33
C LYS A 156 -0.93 12.04 -16.64
N THR A 157 -1.75 12.65 -17.50
CA THR A 157 -1.64 14.06 -17.86
C THR A 157 -1.78 14.95 -16.64
N ALA A 158 -2.77 14.70 -15.79
CA ALA A 158 -3.00 15.46 -14.56
C ALA A 158 -1.86 15.30 -13.54
N ILE A 159 -1.30 14.10 -13.38
CA ILE A 159 -0.13 13.86 -12.51
C ILE A 159 1.03 14.75 -12.95
N TYR A 160 1.38 14.75 -14.24
CA TYR A 160 2.43 15.63 -14.74
C TYR A 160 2.05 17.12 -14.62
N ALA A 161 0.78 17.47 -14.84
CA ALA A 161 0.31 18.83 -14.65
C ALA A 161 0.58 19.35 -13.24
N THR A 162 0.31 18.55 -12.20
CA THR A 162 0.58 18.95 -10.81
C THR A 162 2.08 19.15 -10.54
N LEU A 163 2.95 18.33 -11.13
CA LEU A 163 4.40 18.44 -10.99
C LEU A 163 4.95 19.70 -11.68
N PHE A 164 4.58 19.92 -12.95
CA PHE A 164 5.02 21.08 -13.71
C PHE A 164 4.46 22.38 -13.12
N HIS A 165 3.20 22.40 -12.69
CA HIS A 165 2.62 23.52 -11.96
C HIS A 165 3.41 23.85 -10.68
N SER A 166 3.90 22.83 -9.98
CA SER A 166 4.66 23.01 -8.72
C SER A 166 6.03 23.68 -8.91
N ILE A 167 6.61 23.68 -10.11
CA ILE A 167 7.87 24.38 -10.43
C ILE A 167 7.65 25.70 -11.18
N SER A 168 6.40 26.04 -11.50
CA SER A 168 6.05 27.20 -12.32
C SER A 168 6.37 28.52 -11.62
N THR A 169 6.94 29.47 -12.35
CA THR A 169 7.22 30.83 -11.89
C THR A 169 6.60 31.85 -12.86
N ASP A 170 6.57 33.12 -12.47
CA ASP A 170 6.13 34.20 -13.37
C ASP A 170 7.08 34.33 -14.58
N GLN A 171 8.39 34.11 -14.39
CA GLN A 171 9.39 34.18 -15.46
C GLN A 171 9.40 32.95 -16.36
N LYS A 172 9.02 31.78 -15.81
CA LYS A 172 9.01 30.49 -16.51
C LYS A 172 7.70 29.76 -16.19
N PRO A 173 6.57 30.16 -16.82
CA PRO A 173 5.27 29.55 -16.58
C PRO A 173 5.25 28.11 -17.12
N GLN A 174 4.79 27.17 -16.31
CA GLN A 174 4.77 25.73 -16.61
C GLN A 174 3.34 25.16 -16.56
N HIS A 175 2.38 25.90 -17.13
CA HIS A 175 0.95 25.58 -17.05
C HIS A 175 0.42 24.77 -18.25
N PHE A 176 1.28 24.35 -19.17
CA PHE A 176 0.92 23.72 -20.45
C PHE A 176 0.19 22.37 -20.35
N LYS A 177 0.30 21.66 -19.21
CA LYS A 177 -0.47 20.44 -18.92
C LYS A 177 -1.66 20.65 -17.99
N CYS A 178 -1.81 21.84 -17.43
CA CYS A 178 -2.94 22.14 -16.55
C CYS A 178 -4.25 22.09 -17.34
N PRO A 179 -5.36 21.68 -16.71
CA PRO A 179 -6.66 21.69 -17.38
C PRO A 179 -7.01 23.10 -17.82
N THR A 180 -7.60 23.23 -19.01
CA THR A 180 -8.12 24.48 -19.55
C THR A 180 -9.54 24.74 -19.05
N GLY A 181 -10.02 25.98 -19.20
CA GLY A 181 -11.39 26.34 -18.87
C GLY A 181 -11.51 27.13 -17.57
N LYS A 182 -12.68 27.76 -17.39
CA LYS A 182 -12.93 28.70 -16.28
C LYS A 182 -12.91 28.03 -14.90
N ASP A 183 -13.25 26.74 -14.86
CA ASP A 183 -13.29 25.92 -13.65
C ASP A 183 -11.95 25.20 -13.38
N SER A 184 -10.89 25.55 -14.11
CA SER A 184 -9.57 24.99 -13.89
C SER A 184 -9.05 25.34 -12.49
N TRP A 185 -8.53 24.34 -11.79
CA TRP A 185 -7.81 24.56 -10.52
C TRP A 185 -6.51 25.36 -10.74
N CYS A 186 -6.02 25.46 -11.98
CA CYS A 186 -4.87 26.26 -12.34
C CYS A 186 -5.30 27.71 -12.58
N PHE A 187 -4.90 28.61 -11.68
CA PHE A 187 -5.25 30.03 -11.76
C PHE A 187 -4.88 30.66 -13.12
N PHE A 188 -3.76 30.22 -13.71
CA PHE A 188 -3.27 30.74 -14.98
C PHE A 188 -4.19 30.34 -16.13
N GLN A 189 -4.53 29.05 -16.25
CA GLN A 189 -5.44 28.57 -17.29
C GLN A 189 -6.86 29.10 -17.11
N ALA A 190 -7.31 29.24 -15.86
CA ALA A 190 -8.61 29.80 -15.55
C ALA A 190 -8.73 31.28 -15.96
N ALA A 191 -7.68 32.08 -15.73
CA ALA A 191 -7.64 33.48 -16.16
C ALA A 191 -7.66 33.61 -17.68
N LEU A 192 -6.84 32.82 -18.39
CA LEU A 192 -6.85 32.80 -19.86
C LEU A 192 -8.23 32.42 -20.41
N ALA A 193 -8.90 31.44 -19.82
CA ALA A 193 -10.25 31.04 -20.23
C ALA A 193 -11.34 32.09 -19.94
N ARG A 194 -11.08 33.05 -19.05
CA ARG A 194 -11.94 34.22 -18.80
C ARG A 194 -11.59 35.43 -19.66
N GLY A 195 -10.50 35.39 -20.44
CA GLY A 195 -9.98 36.54 -21.17
C GLY A 195 -9.26 37.55 -20.27
N GLU A 196 -8.80 37.11 -19.09
CA GLU A 196 -8.08 37.93 -18.10
C GLU A 196 -6.57 37.71 -18.22
N VAL A 197 -5.80 38.69 -17.75
CA VAL A 197 -4.35 38.53 -17.57
C VAL A 197 -4.11 37.70 -16.29
N PRO A 198 -3.35 36.59 -16.36
CA PRO A 198 -3.02 35.81 -15.18
C PRO A 198 -2.27 36.62 -14.12
N GLY A 199 -2.67 36.46 -12.84
CA GLY A 199 -1.97 37.06 -11.70
C GLY A 199 -0.60 36.43 -11.40
N PRO A 200 0.15 36.95 -10.41
CA PRO A 200 1.46 36.42 -10.04
C PRO A 200 1.37 35.11 -9.24
N HIS A 201 2.45 34.32 -9.27
CA HIS A 201 2.57 33.11 -8.44
C HIS A 201 2.72 33.46 -6.95
N VAL A 202 1.70 33.17 -6.15
CA VAL A 202 1.70 33.45 -4.70
C VAL A 202 2.46 32.38 -3.89
N LYS A 203 2.44 31.13 -4.36
CA LYS A 203 3.06 29.99 -3.67
C LYS A 203 4.54 29.90 -4.06
N THR A 204 5.39 29.53 -3.09
CA THR A 204 6.81 29.26 -3.37
C THR A 204 6.94 28.03 -4.28
N PRO A 205 7.51 28.18 -5.48
CA PRO A 205 7.70 27.07 -6.40
C PRO A 205 8.81 26.15 -5.92
N LEU A 206 8.70 24.87 -6.29
CA LEU A 206 9.76 23.88 -6.14
C LEU A 206 10.94 24.27 -7.06
N LYS A 207 12.17 24.09 -6.58
CA LYS A 207 13.36 24.37 -7.40
C LYS A 207 13.37 23.49 -8.65
N GLU A 208 13.61 24.10 -9.81
CA GLU A 208 13.73 23.37 -11.07
C GLU A 208 14.86 22.32 -11.03
N THR A 209 15.95 22.60 -10.31
CA THR A 209 17.04 21.63 -10.11
C THR A 209 16.61 20.35 -9.39
N HIS A 210 15.51 20.38 -8.63
CA HIS A 210 14.95 19.21 -7.97
C HIS A 210 14.12 18.36 -8.94
N LEU A 211 13.55 18.96 -10.00
CA LEU A 211 12.70 18.28 -10.97
C LEU A 211 13.41 17.07 -11.58
N ALA A 212 14.63 17.26 -12.10
CA ALA A 212 15.41 16.19 -12.73
C ALA A 212 15.69 15.02 -11.76
N LYS A 213 15.71 15.29 -10.45
CA LYS A 213 16.01 14.31 -9.40
C LYS A 213 14.79 13.49 -8.98
N ILE A 214 13.59 14.05 -9.14
CA ILE A 214 12.33 13.39 -8.76
C ILE A 214 11.48 12.93 -9.96
N MET A 215 11.76 13.40 -11.17
CA MET A 215 11.06 12.99 -12.40
C MET A 215 11.00 11.47 -12.58
N PRO A 216 12.08 10.69 -12.33
CA PRO A 216 12.02 9.23 -12.45
C PRO A 216 10.97 8.59 -11.51
N ILE A 217 10.74 9.17 -10.34
CA ILE A 217 9.72 8.69 -9.39
C ILE A 217 8.33 8.90 -9.96
N TYR A 218 8.07 10.09 -10.54
CA TYR A 218 6.80 10.38 -11.20
C TYR A 218 6.59 9.51 -12.43
N GLN A 219 7.62 9.22 -13.22
CA GLN A 219 7.52 8.33 -14.38
C GLN A 219 7.09 6.92 -13.99
N ILE A 220 7.70 6.36 -12.93
CA ILE A 220 7.32 5.04 -12.40
C ILE A 220 5.90 5.06 -11.86
N LEU A 221 5.51 6.13 -11.15
CA LEU A 221 4.19 6.23 -10.53
C LEU A 221 3.10 6.74 -11.49
N ALA A 222 3.44 7.16 -12.70
CA ALA A 222 2.51 7.52 -13.77
C ALA A 222 2.53 6.47 -14.91
N SER A 223 3.01 5.24 -14.62
CA SER A 223 2.98 4.16 -15.59
C SER A 223 1.55 3.71 -15.86
N ASN A 224 1.28 3.30 -17.10
CA ASN A 224 -0.07 2.88 -17.51
C ASN A 224 -0.50 1.64 -16.70
N GLU A 225 0.41 0.74 -16.37
CA GLU A 225 0.15 -0.48 -15.59
C GLU A 225 -0.25 -0.15 -14.15
N LEU A 226 0.34 0.87 -13.52
CA LEU A 226 -0.04 1.29 -12.18
C LEU A 226 -1.37 2.05 -12.19
N LEU A 227 -1.55 2.98 -13.12
CA LEU A 227 -2.77 3.78 -13.22
C LEU A 227 -3.98 2.93 -13.61
N GLN A 228 -3.81 1.92 -14.46
CA GLN A 228 -4.86 0.95 -14.78
C GLN A 228 -5.35 0.20 -13.54
N ARG A 229 -4.45 -0.13 -12.60
CA ARG A 229 -4.82 -0.76 -11.32
C ARG A 229 -5.49 0.21 -10.35
N CYS A 230 -5.36 1.52 -10.57
CA CYS A 230 -6.03 2.58 -9.82
C CYS A 230 -7.31 3.08 -10.48
N ILE A 231 -7.72 2.53 -11.64
CA ILE A 231 -8.75 3.12 -12.51
C ILE A 231 -10.09 3.38 -11.81
N ARG A 232 -10.47 2.50 -10.86
CA ARG A 232 -11.73 2.63 -10.11
C ARG A 232 -11.64 3.57 -8.90
N CYS A 233 -10.45 4.08 -8.60
CA CYS A 233 -10.14 4.94 -7.46
C CYS A 233 -10.58 4.37 -6.10
N VAL A 234 -10.42 3.06 -5.92
CA VAL A 234 -10.84 2.36 -4.72
C VAL A 234 -9.88 2.61 -3.56
N THR A 235 -10.45 2.68 -2.36
CA THR A 235 -9.73 2.76 -1.09
C THR A 235 -10.03 1.52 -0.28
N GLN A 236 -9.08 1.12 0.57
CA GLN A 236 -9.28 -0.01 1.47
C GLN A 236 -9.78 0.51 2.82
N ASN A 237 -10.97 0.09 3.24
CA ASN A 237 -11.39 0.24 4.62
C ASN A 237 -10.56 -0.72 5.47
N ALA A 238 -9.91 -0.23 6.54
CA ALA A 238 -9.09 -1.06 7.40
C ALA A 238 -9.88 -2.25 7.97
N ASN A 239 -11.16 -2.04 8.29
CA ASN A 239 -12.04 -3.08 8.85
C ASN A 239 -12.43 -4.16 7.84
N GLU A 240 -12.39 -3.86 6.54
CA GLU A 240 -12.76 -4.77 5.45
C GLU A 240 -11.54 -5.22 4.63
N SER A 241 -10.34 -4.80 5.05
CA SER A 241 -9.10 -5.22 4.41
C SER A 241 -8.95 -6.73 4.52
N LEU A 242 -8.43 -7.37 3.47
CA LEU A 242 -8.16 -8.81 3.51
C LEU A 242 -7.28 -9.17 4.72
N HIS A 243 -6.25 -8.37 4.99
CA HIS A 243 -5.45 -8.55 6.19
C HIS A 243 -6.33 -8.53 7.44
N SER A 244 -7.13 -7.49 7.68
CA SER A 244 -8.00 -7.42 8.87
C SER A 244 -8.95 -8.62 8.99
N ILE A 245 -9.55 -9.06 7.88
CA ILE A 245 -10.44 -10.23 7.87
C ILE A 245 -9.67 -11.52 8.19
N ILE A 246 -8.49 -11.73 7.58
CA ILE A 246 -7.64 -12.88 7.87
C ILE A 246 -7.24 -12.87 9.35
N TRP A 247 -6.73 -11.74 9.86
CA TRP A 247 -6.31 -11.60 11.25
C TRP A 247 -7.47 -11.72 12.24
N GLY A 248 -8.68 -11.31 11.86
CA GLY A 248 -9.90 -11.45 12.67
C GLY A 248 -10.43 -12.88 12.72
N LYS A 249 -10.38 -13.63 11.61
CA LYS A 249 -10.80 -15.04 11.55
C LYS A 249 -9.76 -16.01 12.10
N MET A 250 -8.50 -15.59 12.20
CA MET A 250 -7.42 -16.36 12.81
C MET A 250 -7.45 -16.21 14.33
N PHE A 251 -8.15 -17.13 15.01
CA PHE A 251 -8.36 -17.22 16.47
C PHE A 251 -7.23 -16.58 17.31
N LYS A 252 -7.57 -15.52 18.06
CA LYS A 252 -6.90 -15.26 19.33
C LYS A 252 -7.46 -16.29 20.32
N ARG A 253 -6.79 -17.44 20.49
CA ARG A 253 -7.01 -18.22 21.72
C ARG A 253 -6.49 -17.34 22.85
N ASN A 254 -7.40 -16.69 23.57
CA ASN A 254 -7.09 -16.15 24.88
C ASN A 254 -6.75 -17.36 25.76
N VAL A 255 -5.48 -17.48 26.15
CA VAL A 255 -5.12 -18.36 27.26
C VAL A 255 -5.48 -17.60 28.53
N SER A 256 -6.76 -17.61 28.85
CA SER A 256 -7.29 -17.18 30.14
C SER A 256 -8.70 -17.76 30.23
N ASP A 257 -8.77 -19.06 30.51
CA ASP A 257 -9.87 -19.71 31.23
C ASP A 257 -9.58 -21.20 31.26
N THR A 258 -8.89 -21.64 32.30
CA THR A 258 -9.23 -22.85 33.08
C THR A 258 -8.25 -22.95 34.24
N ALA A 259 -8.60 -22.30 35.34
CA ALA A 259 -8.28 -22.83 36.66
C ALA A 259 -9.55 -22.68 37.50
N SER A 260 -10.26 -23.79 37.70
CA SER A 260 -10.76 -24.25 39.00
C SER A 260 -12.11 -24.98 38.88
N SER A 261 -12.09 -26.19 39.43
CA SER A 261 -13.19 -26.86 40.14
C SER A 261 -14.20 -27.69 39.34
N ASN A 262 -14.00 -29.01 39.45
CA ASN A 262 -14.97 -30.01 39.92
C ASN A 262 -16.44 -29.78 39.53
N TYR A 263 -17.02 -30.70 38.76
CA TYR A 263 -17.88 -31.78 39.29
C TYR A 263 -18.25 -32.78 38.19
N CYS A 264 -18.34 -34.02 38.65
CA CYS A 264 -18.91 -35.22 38.04
C CYS A 264 -20.17 -34.98 37.17
N CYS A 265 -20.30 -35.72 36.07
CA CYS A 265 -21.37 -36.71 35.89
C CYS A 265 -21.35 -37.33 34.47
N LEU A 266 -21.08 -38.65 34.48
CA LEU A 266 -21.31 -39.71 33.47
C LEU A 266 -20.74 -39.53 32.06
#